data_AF-A0A0A0L372-F1
#
_entry.id   AF-A0A0A0L372-F1
#
_cell.length_a   1.000
_cell.length_b   1.000
_cell.length_c   1.000
_cell.angle_alpha   90.00
_cell.angle_beta   90.00
_cell.angle_gamma   90.00
#
_symmetry.space_group_name_H-M   'P 1'
#
loop_
_entity.id
_entity.type
_entity.pdbx_description
1 polymer ?
#
loop_
_entity_poly.entity_id
_entity_poly.type
_entity_poly.pdbx_seq_one_letter_code
_entity_poly.pdbx_strand_id
1 'polypeptide(L)'
;MAEEKKIDTLRETLEEYSAAVKDVTAAIFGGVEKALGIKEGELSELFKEGNQSMRMNYYPPCPEPEKVIGLTPHSDPVGLTILLQINEVEGLKIKKDGNSITVIPLPNAS
;
A
#
# COMPACT_ATOMS: atom_id res chain seq x y z
N MET A 1 -23.30 7.08 -20.55
CA MET A 1 -23.26 7.75 -19.24
C MET A 1 -23.01 6.64 -18.23
N ALA A 2 -21.81 6.59 -17.63
CA ALA A 2 -21.54 5.61 -16.59
C ALA A 2 -22.36 6.03 -15.36
N GLU A 3 -23.15 5.10 -14.85
CA GLU A 3 -23.92 5.29 -13.62
C GLU A 3 -22.93 5.45 -12.47
N GLU A 4 -22.93 6.61 -11.80
CA GLU A 4 -22.17 6.79 -10.56
C GLU A 4 -22.76 5.87 -9.50
N LYS A 5 -22.03 4.79 -9.19
CA LYS A 5 -22.37 3.90 -8.10
C LYS A 5 -22.24 4.68 -6.79
N LYS A 6 -23.37 4.99 -6.17
CA LYS A 6 -23.43 5.68 -4.88
C LYS A 6 -22.98 4.72 -3.78
N ILE A 7 -21.70 4.76 -3.43
CA ILE A 7 -21.13 4.00 -2.31
C ILE A 7 -21.36 4.86 -1.06
N ASP A 8 -22.38 4.52 -0.26
CA ASP A 8 -22.83 5.39 0.83
C ASP A 8 -22.13 5.10 2.16
N THR A 9 -21.40 3.98 2.30
CA THR A 9 -20.72 3.61 3.55
C THR A 9 -19.23 3.29 3.38
N LEU A 10 -18.44 3.60 4.42
CA LEU A 10 -17.02 3.24 4.50
C LEU A 10 -16.78 1.74 4.28
N ARG A 11 -17.70 0.87 4.75
CA ARG A 11 -17.58 -0.57 4.57
C ARG A 11 -17.62 -0.94 3.08
N GLU A 12 -18.62 -0.47 2.35
CA GLU A 12 -18.77 -0.78 0.92
C GLU A 12 -17.57 -0.23 0.12
N THR A 13 -17.09 0.97 0.44
CA THR A 13 -15.89 1.52 -0.19
C THR A 13 -14.66 0.65 0.06
N LEU A 14 -14.47 0.18 1.30
CA LEU A 14 -13.33 -0.68 1.64
C LEU A 14 -13.46 -2.06 1.00
N GLU A 15 -14.66 -2.61 0.84
CA GLU A 15 -14.87 -3.88 0.13
C GLU A 15 -14.48 -3.76 -1.35
N GLU A 16 -14.89 -2.68 -2.02
CA GLU A 16 -14.50 -2.41 -3.41
C GLU A 16 -12.99 -2.14 -3.54
N TYR A 17 -12.43 -1.35 -2.63
CA TYR A 17 -10.99 -1.09 -2.58
C TYR A 17 -10.20 -2.39 -2.35
N SER A 18 -10.68 -3.27 -1.47
CA SER A 18 -10.07 -4.57 -1.22
C SER A 18 -9.96 -5.40 -2.50
N ALA A 19 -11.05 -5.48 -3.26
CA ALA A 19 -11.09 -6.21 -4.52
C ALA A 19 -10.14 -5.60 -5.55
N ALA A 20 -10.15 -4.27 -5.72
CA ALA A 20 -9.26 -3.58 -6.65
C ALA A 20 -7.77 -3.78 -6.30
N VAL A 21 -7.41 -3.68 -5.01
CA VAL A 21 -6.03 -3.92 -4.54
C VAL A 21 -5.58 -5.36 -4.79
N LYS A 22 -6.48 -6.33 -4.70
CA LYS A 22 -6.18 -7.73 -5.03
C LYS A 22 -5.83 -7.91 -6.51
N ASP A 23 -6.57 -7.25 -7.40
CA ASP A 23 -6.29 -7.30 -8.84
C ASP A 23 -4.95 -6.64 -9.18
N VAL A 24 -4.65 -5.49 -8.57
CA VAL A 24 -3.34 -4.82 -8.71
C VAL A 24 -2.21 -5.71 -8.18
N THR A 25 -2.42 -6.38 -7.05
CA THR A 25 -1.44 -7.32 -6.47
C THR A 25 -1.13 -8.46 -7.44
N ALA A 26 -2.15 -9.07 -8.05
CA ALA A 26 -1.95 -10.13 -9.05
C ALA A 26 -1.16 -9.64 -10.26
N ALA A 27 -1.45 -8.43 -10.75
CA ALA A 27 -0.71 -7.83 -11.87
C ALA A 27 0.77 -7.56 -11.51
N ILE A 28 1.04 -7.05 -10.30
CA ILE A 28 2.41 -6.82 -9.81
C ILE A 28 3.16 -8.15 -9.68
N PHE A 29 2.53 -9.18 -9.10
CA PHE A 29 3.13 -10.51 -8.98
C PHE A 29 3.46 -11.11 -10.34
N GLY A 30 2.56 -11.06 -11.33
CA GLY A 30 2.87 -11.50 -12.70
C GLY A 30 4.05 -10.73 -13.32
N GLY A 31 4.15 -9.43 -13.04
CA GLY A 31 5.30 -8.61 -13.44
C GLY A 31 6.62 -9.05 -12.79
N VAL A 32 6.59 -9.33 -11.48
CA VAL A 32 7.75 -9.83 -10.71
C VAL A 32 8.16 -11.21 -11.20
N GLU A 33 7.20 -12.12 -11.41
CA GLU A 33 7.45 -13.47 -11.93
C GLU A 33 8.20 -13.40 -13.27
N LYS A 34 7.68 -12.60 -14.20
CA LYS A 34 8.30 -12.39 -15.50
C LYS A 34 9.71 -11.79 -15.39
N ALA A 35 9.90 -10.80 -14.52
CA ALA A 35 11.19 -10.14 -14.35
C ALA A 35 12.27 -11.08 -13.75
N LEU A 36 11.85 -12.01 -12.89
CA LEU A 36 12.74 -12.95 -12.20
C LEU A 36 12.84 -14.32 -12.91
N GLY A 37 12.09 -14.54 -14.00
CA GLY A 37 12.04 -15.83 -14.69
C GLY A 37 11.35 -16.94 -13.90
N ILE A 38 10.47 -16.57 -12.97
CA ILE A 38 9.62 -17.50 -12.22
C ILE A 38 8.47 -17.95 -13.14
N LYS A 39 7.99 -19.19 -12.93
CA LYS A 39 6.85 -19.70 -13.67
C LYS A 39 5.60 -18.84 -13.37
N GLU A 40 4.85 -18.53 -14.41
CA GLU A 40 3.59 -17.77 -14.28
C GLU A 40 2.64 -18.44 -13.28
N GLY A 41 2.12 -17.64 -12.35
CA GLY A 41 1.17 -18.04 -11.32
C GLY A 41 1.79 -18.67 -10.07
N GLU A 42 3.12 -18.85 -9.99
CA GLU A 42 3.79 -19.45 -8.84
C GLU A 42 3.72 -18.57 -7.58
N LEU A 43 3.91 -17.25 -7.70
CA LEU A 43 3.71 -16.32 -6.58
C LEU A 43 2.23 -16.23 -6.21
N SER A 44 1.33 -16.26 -7.19
CA SER A 44 -0.11 -16.26 -6.91
C SER A 44 -0.53 -17.50 -6.12
N GLU A 45 0.01 -18.68 -6.45
CA GLU A 45 -0.25 -19.91 -5.71
C GLU A 45 0.41 -19.87 -4.32
N LEU A 46 1.63 -19.33 -4.20
CA LEU A 46 2.31 -19.15 -2.92
C LEU A 46 1.52 -18.28 -1.94
N PHE A 47 0.85 -17.23 -2.44
CA PHE A 47 0.04 -16.31 -1.64
C PHE A 47 -1.47 -16.59 -1.70
N LYS A 48 -1.90 -17.72 -2.26
CA LYS A 48 -3.32 -18.04 -2.48
C LYS A 48 -4.14 -18.13 -1.21
N GLU A 49 -3.56 -18.71 -0.17
CA GLU A 49 -4.14 -18.76 1.19
C GLU A 49 -3.68 -17.57 2.06
N GLY A 50 -3.00 -16.59 1.44
CA GLY A 50 -2.55 -15.38 2.09
C GLY A 50 -3.72 -14.50 2.53
N ASN A 51 -3.52 -13.82 3.65
CA ASN A 51 -4.48 -12.84 4.16
C ASN A 51 -4.20 -11.46 3.56
N GLN A 52 -5.25 -10.77 3.13
CA GLN A 52 -5.21 -9.34 2.85
C GLN A 52 -5.71 -8.58 4.07
N SER A 53 -4.92 -7.64 4.57
CA SER A 53 -5.27 -6.78 5.70
C SER A 53 -5.08 -5.31 5.35
N MET A 54 -5.93 -4.44 5.90
CA MET A 54 -5.79 -2.99 5.73
C MET A 54 -5.47 -2.34 7.07
N ARG A 55 -4.55 -1.37 7.03
CA ARG A 55 -4.18 -0.53 8.17
C ARG A 55 -4.42 0.94 7.84
N MET A 56 -5.42 1.54 8.46
CA MET A 56 -5.70 2.97 8.35
C MET A 56 -4.90 3.71 9.43
N ASN A 57 -4.00 4.60 9.01
CA ASN A 57 -3.16 5.37 9.93
C ASN A 57 -3.58 6.85 9.94
N TYR A 58 -3.69 7.43 11.12
CA TYR A 58 -3.91 8.86 11.31
C TYR A 58 -2.77 9.42 12.17
N TYR A 59 -2.04 10.39 11.63
CA TYR A 59 -0.90 11.04 12.28
C TYR A 59 -1.27 12.50 12.59
N PRO A 60 -1.69 12.83 13.82
CA PRO A 60 -2.05 14.20 14.17
C PRO A 60 -0.82 15.13 14.19
N PRO A 61 -1.00 16.46 14.04
CA PRO A 61 0.07 17.43 14.26
C PRO A 61 0.72 17.25 15.64
N CYS A 62 2.05 17.26 15.68
CA CYS A 62 2.81 17.13 16.92
C CYS A 62 3.56 18.44 17.22
N PRO A 63 3.46 19.01 18.45
CA PRO A 63 4.22 20.19 18.84
C PRO A 63 5.73 19.95 18.94
N GLU A 64 6.15 18.71 19.18
CA GLU A 64 7.55 18.33 19.34
C GLU A 64 7.91 17.13 18.44
N PRO A 65 7.82 17.28 17.10
CA PRO A 65 7.98 16.16 16.17
C PRO A 65 9.36 15.51 16.24
N GLU A 66 10.35 16.22 16.79
CA GLU A 66 11.75 15.77 16.85
C GLU A 66 11.98 14.79 18.01
N LYS A 67 11.01 14.69 18.93
CA LYS A 67 11.05 13.83 20.12
C LYS A 67 10.24 12.54 19.97
N VAL A 68 9.41 12.44 18.92
CA VAL A 68 8.51 11.31 18.70
C VAL A 68 8.60 10.83 17.26
N ILE A 69 7.95 9.70 16.96
CA ILE A 69 7.82 9.22 15.58
C ILE A 69 6.39 8.74 15.34
N GLY A 70 5.83 9.03 14.17
CA GLY A 70 4.49 8.58 13.82
C GLY A 70 4.38 7.05 13.77
N LEU A 71 5.34 6.40 13.11
CA LEU A 71 5.47 4.95 13.05
C LEU A 71 6.95 4.57 13.15
N THR A 72 7.28 3.64 14.04
CA THR A 72 8.67 3.23 14.26
C THR A 72 9.28 2.62 13.00
N PRO A 73 10.60 2.77 12.76
CA PRO A 73 11.23 2.18 11.59
C PRO A 73 11.09 0.65 11.63
N HIS A 74 10.61 0.05 10.55
CA HIS A 74 10.40 -1.39 10.42
C HIS A 74 10.50 -1.81 8.95
N SER A 75 10.52 -3.12 8.74
CA SER A 75 10.20 -3.74 7.46
C SER A 75 8.89 -4.51 7.62
N ASP A 76 8.09 -4.51 6.57
CA ASP A 76 6.81 -5.19 6.58
C ASP A 76 7.01 -6.72 6.58
N PRO A 77 6.33 -7.47 7.47
CA PRO A 77 6.44 -8.93 7.52
C PRO A 77 5.47 -9.61 6.53
N VAL A 78 5.15 -8.98 5.39
CA VAL A 78 4.20 -9.47 4.38
C VAL A 78 4.83 -9.51 2.99
N GLY A 79 4.18 -10.19 2.05
CA GLY A 79 4.68 -10.33 0.68
C GLY A 79 4.68 -9.02 -0.13
N LEU A 80 3.58 -8.25 -0.05
CA LEU A 80 3.44 -6.97 -0.74
C LEU A 80 2.56 -6.02 0.07
N THR A 81 3.00 -4.77 0.19
CA THR A 81 2.23 -3.66 0.76
C THR A 81 1.92 -2.66 -0.34
N ILE A 82 0.64 -2.32 -0.52
CA ILE A 82 0.18 -1.22 -1.37
C ILE A 82 -0.31 -0.11 -0.46
N LEU A 83 0.28 1.08 -0.56
CA LEU A 83 0.03 2.21 0.33
C LEU A 83 -0.65 3.34 -0.45
N LEU A 84 -1.78 3.81 0.09
CA LEU A 84 -2.50 5.00 -0.36
C LEU A 84 -2.24 6.15 0.61
N GLN A 85 -1.73 7.30 0.14
CA GLN A 85 -1.56 8.51 0.95
C GLN A 85 -2.74 9.46 0.70
N ILE A 86 -3.65 9.53 1.67
CA ILE A 86 -4.96 10.21 1.53
C ILE A 86 -4.83 11.73 1.35
N ASN A 87 -3.73 12.36 1.80
CA ASN A 87 -3.54 13.80 1.73
C ASN A 87 -2.11 14.17 1.28
N GLU A 88 -1.88 15.45 1.08
CA GLU A 88 -0.61 16.00 0.58
C GLU A 88 0.46 16.16 1.68
N VAL A 89 0.20 15.67 2.91
CA VAL A 89 1.15 15.81 4.02
C VAL A 89 2.24 14.76 3.90
N GLU A 90 3.48 15.21 3.69
CA GLU A 90 4.65 14.34 3.63
C GLU A 90 4.97 13.70 4.99
N GLY A 91 5.45 12.45 4.97
CA GLY A 91 5.86 11.77 6.20
C GLY A 91 6.49 10.39 6.01
N LEU A 92 6.16 9.69 4.92
CA LEU A 92 6.76 8.39 4.62
C LEU A 92 8.23 8.56 4.24
N LYS A 93 9.09 7.81 4.92
CA LYS A 93 10.52 7.73 4.61
C LYS A 93 10.96 6.27 4.48
N ILE A 94 11.81 5.99 3.51
CA ILE A 94 12.47 4.68 3.34
C ILE A 94 13.96 4.79 3.67
N LYS A 95 14.56 3.66 4.08
CA LYS A 95 16.00 3.56 4.28
C LYS A 95 16.65 2.94 3.04
N LYS A 96 17.57 3.65 2.40
CA LYS A 96 18.34 3.18 1.25
C LYS A 96 19.80 3.61 1.38
N ASP A 97 20.73 2.66 1.23
CA ASP A 97 22.17 2.90 1.32
C ASP A 97 22.60 3.66 2.60
N GLY A 98 21.96 3.33 3.73
CA GLY A 98 22.20 3.99 5.02
C GLY A 98 21.48 5.34 5.20
N ASN A 99 20.92 5.91 4.14
CA ASN A 99 20.24 7.20 4.15
C ASN A 99 18.73 7.07 4.31
N SER A 100 18.10 8.09 4.91
CA SER A 100 16.65 8.23 4.97
C SER A 100 16.17 9.09 3.79
N ILE A 101 15.26 8.54 2.98
CA ILE A 101 14.73 9.19 1.77
C ILE A 101 13.24 9.40 1.95
N THR A 102 12.78 10.65 1.82
CA THR A 102 11.35 10.98 1.79
C THR A 102 10.73 10.46 0.50
N VAL A 103 9.60 9.76 0.62
CA VAL A 103 8.79 9.31 -0.53
C VAL A 103 7.75 10.38 -0.82
N ILE A 104 7.75 10.89 -2.04
CA ILE A 104 6.74 11.83 -2.54
C ILE A 104 5.86 11.05 -3.54
N PRO A 105 4.62 10.69 -3.16
CA PRO A 105 3.69 10.05 -4.08
C PRO A 105 3.42 10.95 -5.29
N LEU A 106 3.38 10.35 -6.49
CA LEU A 106 2.96 11.07 -7.69
C LEU A 106 1.44 11.29 -7.67
N PRO A 107 0.93 12.34 -8.34
CA PRO A 107 -0.51 12.51 -8.51
C PRO A 107 -1.14 11.25 -9.13
N ASN A 108 -2.24 10.77 -8.54
CA ASN A 108 -2.93 9.53 -8.91
C ASN A 108 -2.14 8.23 -8.71
N ALA A 109 -0.99 8.27 -8.04
CA ALA A 109 -0.29 7.11 -7.51
C ALA A 109 -0.37 7.01 -5.99
N SER A 110 -0.88 8.09 -5.35
CA SER A 110 -1.18 8.22 -3.93
C SER A 110 -2.56 7.70 -3.58
#